data_AF-A0AAE0DN11-F1
#
_entry.id   AF-A0AAE0DN11-F1
#
_cell.length_a   1.000
_cell.length_b   1.000
_cell.length_c   1.000
_cell.angle_alpha   90.00
_cell.angle_beta   90.00
_cell.angle_gamma   90.00
#
_symmetry.space_group_name_H-M   'P 1'
#
loop_
_entity.id
_entity.type
_entity.pdbx_description
1 polymer ?
#
loop_
_entity_poly.entity_id
_entity_poly.type
_entity_poly.pdbx_seq_one_letter_code
_entity_poly.pdbx_strand_id
1 'polypeptide(L)'
;MSSKSAPTALGPALVIGGCGFVGFHNVDALLKDPTCGPVSVINDPTVEPGDHLKISVEGTKNVLICATESPTVKELVYTSTCAVSKGYQHFNIDETTPLWEENSKTIAYFKAKVLADTLIHEANSLLDRQGRCLPTATLRLALVYEERDNQFITGMLKTAGEGQTKIQLAANEGLAKPTHVGKIATAHLLAAKKLLESESGSLDPKVDGEAFHITDGDPQPL
;
A
#
# COMPACT_ATOMS: atom_id res chain seq x y z
N MET A 1 -32.77 -9.39 -5.72
CA MET A 1 -31.77 -10.20 -6.46
C MET A 1 -30.76 -9.22 -7.04
N SER A 2 -29.58 -9.09 -6.43
CA SER A 2 -28.55 -8.19 -6.96
C SER A 2 -27.98 -8.82 -8.23
N SER A 3 -28.17 -8.18 -9.38
CA SER A 3 -27.55 -8.62 -10.63
C SER A 3 -26.04 -8.51 -10.47
N LYS A 4 -25.31 -9.62 -10.55
CA LYS A 4 -23.85 -9.57 -10.66
C LYS A 4 -23.51 -8.83 -11.94
N SER A 5 -23.01 -7.59 -11.82
CA SER A 5 -22.43 -6.85 -12.94
C SER A 5 -21.27 -7.68 -13.51
N ALA A 6 -21.05 -7.56 -14.83
CA ALA A 6 -19.88 -8.16 -15.46
C ALA A 6 -18.61 -7.62 -14.76
N PRO A 7 -17.57 -8.45 -14.57
CA PRO A 7 -16.37 -8.03 -13.87
C PRO A 7 -15.69 -6.86 -14.61
N THR A 8 -15.39 -5.79 -13.88
CA THR A 8 -14.73 -4.60 -14.40
C THR A 8 -13.39 -4.96 -15.04
N ALA A 9 -13.21 -4.55 -16.30
CA ALA A 9 -11.98 -4.79 -17.04
C ALA A 9 -10.88 -3.85 -16.54
N LEU A 10 -9.81 -4.41 -15.98
CA LEU A 10 -8.71 -3.65 -15.39
C LEU A 10 -7.84 -2.98 -16.46
N GLY A 11 -7.66 -3.63 -17.61
CA GLY A 11 -6.81 -3.11 -18.68
C GLY A 11 -5.31 -3.18 -18.35
N PRO A 12 -4.44 -2.48 -19.11
CA PRO A 12 -3.00 -2.49 -18.87
C PRO A 12 -2.66 -1.93 -17.49
N ALA A 13 -1.71 -2.57 -16.80
CA ALA A 13 -1.29 -2.19 -15.45
C ALA A 13 0.21 -1.87 -15.40
N LEU A 14 0.60 -0.90 -14.57
CA LEU A 14 1.99 -0.59 -14.25
C LEU A 14 2.22 -0.81 -12.75
N VAL A 15 3.21 -1.62 -12.39
CA VAL A 15 3.62 -1.82 -11.00
C VAL A 15 5.00 -1.22 -10.77
N ILE A 16 5.05 -0.16 -9.95
CA ILE A 16 6.30 0.45 -9.48
C ILE A 16 6.77 -0.31 -8.24
N GLY A 17 8.03 -0.74 -8.23
CA GLY A 17 8.56 -1.63 -7.19
C GLY A 17 8.12 -3.10 -7.35
N GLY A 18 7.69 -3.50 -8.56
CA GLY A 18 7.15 -4.83 -8.85
C GLY A 18 8.13 -6.00 -8.68
N CYS A 19 9.44 -5.79 -8.51
CA CYS A 19 10.38 -6.87 -8.15
C CYS A 19 10.58 -7.05 -6.64
N GLY A 20 10.07 -6.12 -5.84
CA GLY A 20 10.15 -6.17 -4.38
C GLY A 20 9.20 -7.20 -3.77
N PHE A 21 9.16 -7.26 -2.44
CA PHE A 21 8.34 -8.22 -1.70
C PHE A 21 6.85 -8.12 -2.08
N VAL A 22 6.16 -7.03 -1.73
CA VAL A 22 4.73 -6.84 -2.06
C VAL A 22 4.51 -6.73 -3.57
N GLY A 23 5.40 -6.02 -4.27
CA GLY A 23 5.28 -5.76 -5.70
C GLY A 23 5.26 -7.03 -6.55
N PHE A 24 6.07 -8.04 -6.20
CA PHE A 24 6.07 -9.34 -6.90
C PHE A 24 4.71 -10.02 -6.84
N HIS A 25 4.10 -10.05 -5.66
CA HIS A 25 2.77 -10.65 -5.46
C HIS A 25 1.66 -9.85 -6.15
N ASN A 26 1.80 -8.52 -6.24
CA ASN A 26 0.89 -7.70 -7.05
C ASN A 26 1.00 -8.04 -8.54
N VAL A 27 2.22 -8.18 -9.09
CA VAL A 27 2.43 -8.57 -10.49
C VAL A 27 1.87 -9.97 -10.76
N ASP A 28 2.13 -10.94 -9.89
CA ASP A 28 1.59 -12.29 -10.01
C ASP A 28 0.06 -12.32 -9.97
N ALA A 29 -0.56 -11.55 -9.07
CA ALA A 29 -2.02 -11.42 -8.99
C ALA A 29 -2.61 -10.81 -10.27
N LEU A 30 -1.99 -9.76 -10.82
CA LEU A 30 -2.41 -9.12 -12.07
C LEU A 30 -2.31 -10.07 -13.26
N LEU A 31 -1.21 -10.82 -13.38
CA LEU A 31 -1.02 -11.79 -14.47
C LEU A 31 -2.02 -12.95 -14.44
N LYS A 32 -2.51 -13.30 -13.25
CA LYS A 32 -3.53 -14.35 -13.05
C LYS A 32 -4.96 -13.83 -13.26
N ASP A 33 -5.17 -12.52 -13.25
CA ASP A 33 -6.49 -11.94 -13.42
C ASP A 33 -6.86 -11.83 -14.91
N PRO A 34 -7.95 -12.49 -15.36
CA PRO A 34 -8.31 -12.51 -16.78
C PRO A 34 -8.80 -11.16 -17.31
N THR A 35 -9.08 -10.19 -16.42
CA THR A 35 -9.51 -8.84 -16.82
C THR A 35 -8.36 -7.84 -16.88
N CYS A 36 -7.15 -8.25 -16.47
CA CYS A 36 -5.92 -7.47 -16.61
C CYS A 36 -5.34 -7.61 -18.01
N GLY A 37 -4.93 -6.49 -18.58
CA GLY A 37 -4.16 -6.42 -19.82
C GLY A 37 -2.66 -6.60 -19.58
N PRO A 38 -1.80 -6.09 -20.48
CA PRO A 38 -0.36 -6.14 -20.32
C PRO A 38 0.10 -5.52 -18.98
N VAL A 39 1.01 -6.21 -18.29
CA VAL A 39 1.61 -5.75 -17.03
C VAL A 39 3.02 -5.24 -17.31
N SER A 40 3.27 -3.98 -16.99
CA SER A 40 4.59 -3.37 -17.02
C SER A 40 5.12 -3.21 -15.60
N VAL A 41 6.44 -3.33 -15.42
CA VAL A 41 7.08 -3.21 -14.11
C VAL A 41 8.21 -2.19 -14.23
N ILE A 42 8.25 -1.24 -13.29
CA ILE A 42 9.36 -0.31 -13.12
C ILE A 42 9.97 -0.56 -11.74
N ASN A 43 11.28 -0.72 -11.69
CA ASN A 43 12.04 -0.79 -10.44
C ASN A 43 13.20 0.19 -10.55
N ASP A 44 13.44 0.93 -9.48
CA ASP A 44 14.63 1.77 -9.35
C ASP A 44 15.65 1.07 -8.44
N PRO A 45 16.69 0.42 -8.99
CA PRO A 45 17.72 -0.25 -8.21
C PRO A 45 18.79 0.73 -7.67
N THR A 46 18.72 2.01 -8.03
CA THR A 46 19.77 3.01 -7.72
C THR A 46 19.56 3.73 -6.40
N VAL A 47 18.46 3.41 -5.73
CA VAL A 47 18.07 4.03 -4.46
C VAL A 47 18.94 3.52 -3.32
N GLU A 48 19.74 4.41 -2.73
CA GLU A 48 20.52 4.09 -1.52
C GLU A 48 19.60 3.85 -0.31
N PRO A 49 19.87 2.81 0.51
CA PRO A 49 19.16 2.60 1.76
C PRO A 49 19.34 3.81 2.71
N GLY A 50 18.25 4.53 3.01
CA GLY A 50 18.22 5.55 4.06
C GLY A 50 17.57 6.88 3.68
N ASP A 51 17.47 7.22 2.40
CA ASP A 51 16.84 8.48 1.96
C ASP A 51 15.31 8.35 1.81
N HIS A 52 14.64 7.98 2.90
CA HIS A 52 13.20 7.70 2.89
C HIS A 52 12.36 8.85 2.37
N LEU A 53 12.78 10.11 2.63
CA LEU A 53 12.08 11.30 2.17
C LEU A 53 12.15 11.43 0.65
N LYS A 54 13.35 11.37 0.06
CA LYS A 54 13.49 11.43 -1.40
C LYS A 54 12.69 10.32 -2.07
N ILE A 55 12.88 9.09 -1.60
CA ILE A 55 12.26 7.91 -2.21
C ILE A 55 10.74 7.97 -2.12
N SER A 56 10.21 8.20 -0.91
CA SER A 56 8.78 8.11 -0.67
C SER A 56 8.06 9.37 -1.10
N VAL A 57 8.63 10.56 -0.89
CA VAL A 57 7.95 11.83 -1.14
C VAL A 57 8.20 12.30 -2.56
N GLU A 58 9.46 12.45 -2.98
CA GLU A 58 9.76 12.91 -4.35
C GLU A 58 9.36 11.86 -5.39
N GLY A 59 9.61 10.57 -5.10
CA GLY A 59 9.14 9.46 -5.93
C GLY A 59 7.62 9.50 -6.14
N THR A 60 6.85 9.64 -5.05
CA THR A 60 5.38 9.75 -5.13
C THR A 60 4.93 10.99 -5.91
N LYS A 61 5.57 12.15 -5.71
CA LYS A 61 5.28 13.37 -6.49
C LYS A 61 5.48 13.14 -7.99
N ASN A 62 6.59 12.51 -8.37
CA ASN A 62 6.88 12.21 -9.78
C ASN A 62 5.83 11.28 -10.39
N VAL A 63 5.43 10.23 -9.65
CA VAL A 63 4.37 9.31 -10.08
C VAL A 63 3.04 10.04 -10.26
N LEU A 64 2.65 10.89 -9.29
CA LEU A 64 1.42 11.68 -9.37
C LEU A 64 1.42 12.63 -10.56
N ILE A 65 2.52 13.33 -10.83
CA ILE A 65 2.66 14.21 -12.00
C ILE A 65 2.48 13.39 -13.29
N CYS A 66 3.25 12.31 -13.45
CA CYS A 66 3.16 11.46 -14.64
C CYS A 66 1.77 10.83 -14.83
N ALA A 67 1.14 10.37 -13.74
CA ALA A 67 -0.18 9.77 -13.78
C ALA A 67 -1.25 10.80 -14.17
N THR A 68 -1.20 12.00 -13.57
CA THR A 68 -2.19 13.06 -13.83
C THR A 68 -2.05 13.64 -15.24
N GLU A 69 -0.83 13.81 -15.75
CA GLU A 69 -0.59 14.34 -17.09
C GLU A 69 -0.86 13.30 -18.20
N SER A 70 -0.87 12.01 -17.84
CA SER A 70 -1.15 10.94 -18.80
C SER A 70 -2.66 10.81 -19.05
N PRO A 71 -3.13 10.91 -20.30
CA PRO A 71 -4.54 10.72 -20.60
C PRO A 71 -5.02 9.26 -20.41
N THR A 72 -4.10 8.30 -20.31
CA THR A 72 -4.39 6.86 -20.26
C THR A 72 -4.37 6.27 -18.86
N VAL A 73 -3.83 6.98 -17.86
CA VAL A 73 -3.87 6.52 -16.47
C VAL A 73 -5.23 6.87 -15.89
N LYS A 74 -5.93 5.85 -15.38
CA LYS A 74 -7.32 5.97 -14.91
C LYS A 74 -7.47 5.96 -13.40
N GLU A 75 -6.50 5.38 -12.70
CA GLU A 75 -6.54 5.20 -11.26
C GLU A 75 -5.13 4.97 -10.72
N LEU A 76 -4.96 5.15 -9.41
CA LEU A 76 -3.73 4.85 -8.70
C LEU A 76 -4.02 4.24 -7.32
N VAL A 77 -3.64 2.98 -7.11
CA VAL A 77 -3.57 2.36 -5.77
C VAL A 77 -2.18 2.54 -5.17
N TYR A 78 -2.11 3.14 -3.98
CA TYR A 78 -0.86 3.38 -3.26
C TYR A 78 -0.69 2.44 -2.06
N THR A 79 0.47 1.80 -1.97
CA THR A 79 0.86 1.00 -0.81
C THR A 79 1.44 1.88 0.29
N SER A 80 0.68 2.05 1.38
CA SER A 80 1.10 2.73 2.61
C SER A 80 1.34 1.71 3.74
N THR A 81 1.42 2.17 4.97
CA THR A 81 1.71 1.36 6.16
C THR A 81 0.88 1.86 7.35
N CYS A 82 0.46 0.98 8.25
CA CYS A 82 -0.21 1.39 9.49
C CYS A 82 0.66 2.32 10.36
N ALA A 83 1.99 2.34 10.14
CA ALA A 83 2.91 3.23 10.82
C ALA A 83 2.72 4.73 10.51
N VAL A 84 1.87 5.08 9.54
CA VAL A 84 1.46 6.48 9.34
C VAL A 84 0.53 6.99 10.44
N SER A 85 -0.19 6.08 11.12
CA SER A 85 -1.09 6.42 12.22
C SER A 85 -0.29 6.89 13.43
N LYS A 86 -0.76 7.98 14.06
CA LYS A 86 -0.10 8.64 15.18
C LYS A 86 -0.02 7.70 16.39
N GLY A 87 1.13 7.68 17.02
CA GLY A 87 1.43 6.81 18.15
C GLY A 87 2.22 5.57 17.73
N TYR A 88 3.01 5.03 18.66
CA TYR A 88 3.83 3.84 18.45
C TYR A 88 3.07 2.54 18.76
N GLN A 89 1.89 2.65 19.37
CA GLN A 89 1.04 1.52 19.73
C GLN A 89 -0.26 1.61 18.92
N HIS A 90 -0.52 0.60 18.09
CA HIS A 90 -1.70 0.55 17.21
C HIS A 90 -2.74 -0.45 17.73
N PHE A 91 -3.35 -0.12 18.87
CA PHE A 91 -4.44 -0.92 19.43
C PHE A 91 -5.79 -0.48 18.85
N ASN A 92 -6.47 -1.38 18.14
CA ASN A 92 -7.80 -1.16 17.56
C ASN A 92 -7.94 0.17 16.81
N ILE A 93 -6.88 0.56 16.07
CA ILE A 93 -6.92 1.74 15.22
C ILE A 93 -7.80 1.45 13.99
N ASP A 94 -8.38 2.51 13.45
CA ASP A 94 -9.14 2.52 12.22
C ASP A 94 -8.65 3.64 11.28
N GLU A 95 -9.29 3.76 10.13
CA GLU A 95 -9.00 4.76 9.09
C GLU A 95 -9.15 6.22 9.56
N THR A 96 -9.89 6.44 10.65
CA THR A 96 -10.14 7.77 11.24
C THR A 96 -9.05 8.19 12.24
N THR A 97 -8.15 7.25 12.59
CA THR A 97 -7.05 7.51 13.51
C THR A 97 -6.14 8.61 12.94
N PRO A 98 -5.82 9.67 13.71
CA PRO A 98 -4.99 10.76 13.23
C PRO A 98 -3.63 10.26 12.74
N LEU A 99 -3.12 10.86 11.66
CA LEU A 99 -1.76 10.59 11.18
C LEU A 99 -0.73 11.36 12.00
N TRP A 100 0.54 10.96 11.91
CA TRP A 100 1.62 11.80 12.44
C TRP A 100 1.61 13.18 11.79
N GLU A 101 1.94 14.21 12.57
CA GLU A 101 2.14 15.55 12.03
C GLU A 101 3.50 15.64 11.32
N GLU A 102 3.60 16.47 10.28
CA GLU A 102 4.85 16.65 9.53
C GLU A 102 6.01 17.11 10.43
N ASN A 103 5.74 17.94 11.43
CA ASN A 103 6.72 18.45 12.39
C ASN A 103 6.98 17.48 13.56
N SER A 104 6.38 16.29 13.57
CA SER A 104 6.56 15.32 14.65
C SER A 104 7.99 14.78 14.71
N LYS A 105 8.43 14.38 15.91
CA LYS A 105 9.74 13.76 16.18
C LYS A 105 9.73 12.24 15.98
N THR A 106 8.90 11.74 15.06
CA THR A 106 8.80 10.32 14.75
C THR A 106 9.99 9.83 13.92
N ILE A 107 10.06 8.52 13.67
CA ILE A 107 11.13 7.90 12.88
C ILE A 107 11.07 8.40 11.42
N ALA A 108 12.22 8.67 10.80
CA ALA A 108 12.32 9.25 9.46
C ALA A 108 11.48 8.51 8.40
N TYR A 109 11.45 7.18 8.47
CA TYR A 109 10.61 6.35 7.61
C TYR A 109 9.11 6.65 7.77
N PHE A 110 8.60 6.76 9.01
CA PHE A 110 7.18 7.07 9.26
C PHE A 110 6.83 8.46 8.74
N LYS A 111 7.70 9.45 8.99
CA LYS A 111 7.52 10.81 8.46
C LYS A 111 7.43 10.82 6.94
N ALA A 112 8.32 10.11 6.25
CA ALA A 112 8.30 10.04 4.80
C ALA A 112 7.05 9.34 4.24
N LYS A 113 6.59 8.25 4.89
CA LYS A 113 5.37 7.54 4.48
C LYS A 113 4.12 8.35 4.72
N VAL A 114 4.04 9.12 5.81
CA VAL A 114 2.91 10.03 6.09
C VAL A 114 2.80 11.09 5.01
N LEU A 115 3.92 11.77 4.69
CA LEU A 115 3.93 12.79 3.64
C LEU A 115 3.47 12.22 2.29
N ALA A 116 3.93 11.03 1.94
CA ALA A 116 3.51 10.37 0.71
C ALA A 116 2.03 9.92 0.73
N ASP A 117 1.54 9.38 1.85
CA ASP A 117 0.12 9.00 2.06
C ASP A 117 -0.80 10.22 1.88
N THR A 118 -0.44 11.36 2.49
CA THR A 118 -1.16 12.63 2.35
C THR A 118 -1.17 13.13 0.91
N LEU A 119 -0.04 13.09 0.20
CA LEU A 119 0.03 13.51 -1.21
C LEU A 119 -0.91 12.70 -2.11
N ILE A 120 -1.00 11.38 -1.90
CA ILE A 120 -1.91 10.52 -2.65
C ILE A 120 -3.37 10.89 -2.35
N HIS A 121 -3.71 11.05 -1.08
CA HIS A 121 -5.07 11.41 -0.66
C HIS A 121 -5.50 12.77 -1.26
N GLU A 122 -4.63 13.77 -1.20
CA GLU A 122 -4.89 15.09 -1.77
C GLU A 122 -5.06 15.05 -3.29
N ALA A 123 -4.30 14.18 -3.99
CA ALA A 123 -4.38 14.05 -5.45
C ALA A 123 -5.78 13.64 -5.95
N ASN A 124 -6.55 12.89 -5.16
CA ASN A 124 -7.94 12.52 -5.49
C ASN A 124 -8.91 13.71 -5.56
N SER A 125 -8.48 14.91 -5.16
CA SER A 125 -9.31 16.12 -5.24
C SER A 125 -8.76 17.15 -6.23
N LEU A 126 -7.60 16.87 -6.85
CA LEU A 126 -6.97 17.78 -7.81
C LEU A 126 -7.48 17.51 -9.21
N LEU A 127 -7.73 18.59 -9.95
CA LEU A 127 -8.12 18.53 -11.36
C LEU A 127 -6.89 18.77 -12.25
N ASP A 128 -6.74 17.94 -13.28
CA ASP A 128 -5.81 18.17 -14.37
C ASP A 128 -6.24 19.37 -15.24
N ARG A 129 -5.43 19.71 -16.25
CA ARG A 129 -5.71 20.85 -17.15
C ARG A 129 -6.99 20.68 -17.96
N GLN A 130 -7.51 19.46 -18.06
CA GLN A 130 -8.72 19.08 -18.77
C GLN A 130 -9.92 18.92 -17.82
N GLY A 131 -9.76 19.21 -16.52
CA GLY A 131 -10.81 19.11 -15.52
C GLY A 131 -11.08 17.68 -15.04
N ARG A 132 -10.18 16.73 -15.29
CA ARG A 132 -10.28 15.34 -14.82
C ARG A 132 -9.56 15.19 -13.48
N CYS A 133 -10.10 14.37 -12.61
CA CYS A 133 -9.40 13.97 -11.40
C CYS A 133 -8.74 12.60 -11.61
N LEU A 134 -7.65 12.32 -10.89
CA LEU A 134 -7.06 10.98 -10.79
C LEU A 134 -7.65 10.28 -9.54
N PRO A 135 -8.54 9.29 -9.70
CA PRO A 135 -9.00 8.47 -8.58
C PRO A 135 -7.83 7.75 -7.93
N THR A 136 -7.75 7.79 -6.61
CA THR A 136 -6.70 7.12 -5.83
C THR A 136 -7.30 6.32 -4.68
N ALA A 137 -6.61 5.28 -4.24
CA ALA A 137 -6.90 4.61 -2.98
C ALA A 137 -5.60 4.25 -2.26
N THR A 138 -5.62 4.31 -0.93
CA THR A 138 -4.44 4.04 -0.11
C THR A 138 -4.62 2.79 0.73
N LEU A 139 -3.68 1.84 0.64
CA LEU A 139 -3.70 0.61 1.44
C LEU A 139 -2.64 0.67 2.54
N ARG A 140 -3.07 0.83 3.79
CA ARG A 140 -2.20 0.90 4.98
C ARG A 140 -1.93 -0.50 5.51
N LEU A 141 -0.79 -1.05 5.14
CA LEU A 141 -0.44 -2.42 5.49
C LEU A 141 0.05 -2.53 6.94
N ALA A 142 -0.40 -3.57 7.65
CA ALA A 142 0.22 -4.00 8.89
C ALA A 142 1.51 -4.80 8.62
N LEU A 143 1.99 -5.57 9.61
CA LEU A 143 3.13 -6.46 9.44
C LEU A 143 2.84 -7.47 8.32
N VAL A 144 3.70 -7.56 7.31
CA VAL A 144 3.52 -8.46 6.16
C VAL A 144 4.49 -9.63 6.26
N TYR A 145 4.03 -10.83 5.90
CA TYR A 145 4.87 -12.04 5.90
C TYR A 145 4.62 -12.90 4.65
N GLU A 146 5.44 -13.96 4.54
CA GLU A 146 5.40 -15.07 3.57
C GLU A 146 6.52 -15.01 2.50
N GLU A 147 6.37 -15.65 1.34
CA GLU A 147 7.42 -15.89 0.36
C GLU A 147 7.98 -14.55 -0.15
N ARG A 148 9.31 -14.47 -0.18
CA ARG A 148 10.09 -13.26 -0.47
C ARG A 148 10.08 -12.20 0.62
N ASP A 149 9.54 -12.49 1.81
CA ASP A 149 9.78 -11.67 3.00
C ASP A 149 11.28 -11.65 3.31
N ASN A 150 11.87 -10.46 3.30
CA ASN A 150 13.29 -10.22 3.53
C ASN A 150 13.56 -9.45 4.83
N GLN A 151 12.55 -9.29 5.70
CA GLN A 151 12.65 -8.53 6.94
C GLN A 151 12.21 -9.32 8.16
N PHE A 152 10.97 -9.83 8.17
CA PHE A 152 10.35 -10.33 9.39
C PHE A 152 10.69 -11.80 9.65
N ILE A 153 10.11 -12.73 8.89
CA ILE A 153 10.31 -14.17 9.07
C ILE A 153 11.78 -14.55 8.83
N THR A 154 12.41 -13.96 7.81
CA THR A 154 13.83 -14.20 7.51
C THR A 154 14.76 -13.69 8.60
N GLY A 155 14.44 -12.54 9.23
CA GLY A 155 15.17 -12.03 10.39
C GLY A 155 15.09 -12.97 11.60
N MET A 156 13.89 -13.50 11.88
CA MET A 156 13.68 -14.48 12.94
C MET A 156 14.44 -15.78 12.69
N LEU A 157 14.35 -16.34 11.47
CA LEU A 157 15.05 -17.57 11.10
C LEU A 157 16.57 -17.40 11.16
N LYS A 158 17.10 -16.25 10.74
CA LYS A 158 18.52 -15.92 10.85
C LYS A 158 18.96 -15.89 12.32
N THR A 159 18.24 -15.17 13.16
CA THR A 159 18.52 -15.07 14.60
C THR A 159 18.52 -16.44 15.27
N ALA A 160 17.56 -17.30 14.91
CA ALA A 160 17.48 -18.68 15.38
C ALA A 160 18.67 -19.53 14.89
N GLY A 161 19.00 -19.46 13.60
CA GLY A 161 20.13 -20.19 13.00
C GLY A 161 21.49 -19.78 13.57
N GLU A 162 21.66 -18.52 13.96
CA GLU A 162 22.88 -17.99 14.59
C GLU A 162 22.92 -18.24 16.11
N GLY A 163 21.89 -18.86 16.70
CA GLY A 163 21.83 -19.13 18.14
C GLY A 163 21.69 -17.87 19.01
N GLN A 164 21.23 -16.76 18.43
CA GLN A 164 21.04 -15.46 19.08
C GLN A 164 19.70 -15.35 19.82
N THR A 165 19.12 -16.46 20.23
CA THR A 165 17.77 -16.56 20.84
C THR A 165 17.77 -16.42 22.36
N LYS A 166 18.90 -16.05 22.97
CA LYS A 166 19.07 -15.99 24.43
C LYS A 166 18.50 -14.73 25.07
N ILE A 167 18.13 -13.74 24.27
CA ILE A 167 17.64 -12.44 24.72
C ILE A 167 16.26 -12.23 24.12
N GLN A 168 15.27 -11.95 24.98
CA GLN A 168 13.97 -11.48 24.58
C GLN A 168 13.82 -10.03 25.00
N LEU A 169 13.35 -9.18 24.08
CA LEU A 169 12.98 -7.82 24.39
C LEU A 169 11.53 -7.80 24.87
N ALA A 170 11.29 -7.19 26.03
CA ALA A 170 9.96 -7.09 26.66
C ALA A 170 9.32 -8.45 27.05
N ALA A 171 8.10 -8.38 27.58
CA ALA A 171 7.40 -9.49 28.25
C ALA A 171 6.67 -10.48 27.31
N ASN A 172 6.81 -10.37 25.99
CA ASN A 172 6.02 -11.16 25.00
C ASN A 172 4.50 -11.03 25.21
N GLU A 173 4.05 -9.83 25.56
CA GLU A 173 2.62 -9.47 25.67
C GLU A 173 2.16 -8.65 24.45
N GLY A 174 3.06 -8.42 23.49
CA GLY A 174 2.79 -7.68 22.27
C GLY A 174 1.92 -8.49 21.33
N LEU A 175 0.82 -7.89 20.90
CA LEU A 175 -0.05 -8.45 19.87
C LEU A 175 0.20 -7.74 18.54
N ALA A 176 0.17 -8.49 17.45
CA ALA A 176 0.14 -7.93 16.11
C ALA A 176 -0.87 -8.64 15.23
N LYS A 177 -1.17 -8.05 14.09
CA LYS A 177 -1.94 -8.67 13.01
C LYS A 177 -1.04 -8.88 11.80
N PRO A 178 -0.24 -9.95 11.74
CA PRO A 178 0.52 -10.29 10.54
C PRO A 178 -0.44 -10.61 9.39
N THR A 179 -0.24 -9.95 8.26
CA THR A 179 -1.08 -10.08 7.07
C THR A 179 -0.34 -10.86 6.00
N HIS A 180 -1.00 -11.89 5.46
CA HIS A 180 -0.45 -12.66 4.35
C HIS A 180 -0.34 -11.80 3.08
N VAL A 181 0.84 -11.76 2.46
CA VAL A 181 1.09 -10.90 1.28
C VAL A 181 0.15 -11.17 0.11
N GLY A 182 -0.28 -12.42 -0.12
CA GLY A 182 -1.27 -12.74 -1.16
C GLY A 182 -2.65 -12.08 -0.94
N LYS A 183 -3.06 -11.84 0.31
CA LYS A 183 -4.30 -11.10 0.59
C LYS A 183 -4.12 -9.61 0.41
N ILE A 184 -2.92 -9.10 0.66
CA ILE A 184 -2.55 -7.72 0.31
C ILE A 184 -2.61 -7.52 -1.20
N ALA A 185 -2.07 -8.46 -1.99
CA ALA A 185 -2.17 -8.40 -3.44
C ALA A 185 -3.64 -8.46 -3.92
N THR A 186 -4.45 -9.29 -3.27
CA THR A 186 -5.91 -9.32 -3.51
C THR A 186 -6.55 -7.96 -3.19
N ALA A 187 -6.18 -7.32 -2.09
CA ALA A 187 -6.69 -5.99 -1.74
C ALA A 187 -6.31 -4.91 -2.77
N HIS A 188 -5.06 -4.93 -3.28
CA HIS A 188 -4.64 -4.03 -4.36
C HIS A 188 -5.49 -4.21 -5.62
N LEU A 189 -5.67 -5.46 -6.04
CA LEU A 189 -6.48 -5.80 -7.22
C LEU A 189 -7.94 -5.38 -7.06
N LEU A 190 -8.54 -5.59 -5.88
CA LEU A 190 -9.90 -5.18 -5.58
C LEU A 190 -10.04 -3.65 -5.55
N ALA A 191 -9.10 -2.94 -4.94
CA ALA A 191 -9.09 -1.49 -4.92
C ALA A 191 -9.01 -0.92 -6.34
N ALA A 192 -8.10 -1.42 -7.17
CA ALA A 192 -7.92 -0.98 -8.55
C ALA A 192 -9.19 -1.20 -9.39
N LYS A 193 -9.79 -2.40 -9.31
CA LYS A 193 -11.06 -2.70 -9.99
C LYS A 193 -12.19 -1.78 -9.52
N LYS A 194 -12.25 -1.51 -8.21
CA LYS A 194 -13.30 -0.68 -7.64
C LYS A 194 -13.13 0.79 -8.01
N LEU A 195 -11.90 1.31 -8.09
CA LEU A 195 -11.63 2.66 -8.60
C LEU A 195 -12.11 2.83 -10.04
N LEU A 196 -11.95 1.82 -10.91
CA LEU A 196 -12.46 1.89 -12.28
C LEU A 196 -14.00 1.90 -12.37
N GLU A 197 -14.71 1.36 -11.37
CA GLU A 197 -16.17 1.46 -11.31
C GLU A 197 -16.65 2.87 -10.97
N SER A 198 -15.81 3.69 -10.33
CA SER A 198 -16.16 5.08 -9.96
C SER A 198 -16.37 5.99 -11.18
N GLU A 199 -15.82 5.64 -12.35
CA GLU A 199 -16.11 6.33 -13.62
C GLU A 199 -17.59 6.22 -14.04
N SER A 200 -18.36 5.27 -13.47
CA SER A 200 -19.75 4.97 -13.86
C SER A 200 -20.84 5.64 -13.00
N GLY A 201 -20.47 6.37 -11.94
CA GLY A 201 -21.38 6.98 -10.96
C GLY A 201 -20.85 6.85 -9.54
N SER A 202 -21.47 7.53 -8.56
CA SER A 202 -21.02 7.48 -7.16
C SER A 202 -21.10 6.05 -6.61
N LEU A 203 -19.96 5.48 -6.23
CA LEU A 203 -19.92 4.20 -5.54
C LEU A 203 -20.45 4.37 -4.12
N ASP A 204 -21.26 3.42 -3.67
CA ASP A 204 -21.65 3.26 -2.27
C ASP A 204 -21.29 1.82 -1.80
N PRO A 205 -20.29 1.65 -0.91
CA PRO A 205 -19.43 2.70 -0.36
C PRO A 205 -18.40 3.23 -1.36
N LYS A 206 -17.99 4.49 -1.16
CA LYS A 206 -16.94 5.17 -1.92
C LYS A 206 -15.57 4.50 -1.66
N VAL A 207 -14.72 4.44 -2.69
CA VAL A 207 -13.34 3.93 -2.58
C VAL A 207 -12.31 4.97 -3.00
N ASP A 208 -12.64 5.87 -3.93
CA ASP A 208 -11.73 6.92 -4.35
C ASP A 208 -11.53 7.96 -3.23
N GLY A 209 -10.26 8.29 -2.98
CA GLY A 209 -9.81 9.14 -1.90
C GLY A 209 -9.78 8.45 -0.54
N GLU A 210 -10.18 7.19 -0.43
CA GLU A 210 -10.20 6.49 0.85
C GLU A 210 -8.86 5.80 1.17
N ALA A 211 -8.62 5.58 2.45
CA ALA A 211 -7.54 4.75 2.95
C ALA A 211 -8.13 3.51 3.63
N PHE A 212 -7.42 2.37 3.59
CA PHE A 212 -7.89 1.11 4.17
C PHE A 212 -6.75 0.39 4.90
N HIS A 213 -6.95 0.04 6.17
CA HIS A 213 -6.05 -0.86 6.87
C HIS A 213 -6.23 -2.29 6.38
N ILE A 214 -5.16 -2.90 5.89
CA ILE A 214 -5.19 -4.28 5.39
C ILE A 214 -4.56 -5.18 6.44
N THR A 215 -5.42 -5.91 7.14
CA THR A 215 -5.05 -6.82 8.24
C THR A 215 -5.69 -8.19 8.07
N ASP A 216 -5.09 -9.20 8.69
CA ASP A 216 -5.67 -10.54 8.78
C ASP A 216 -6.18 -10.84 10.19
N GLY A 217 -7.44 -11.30 10.25
CA GLY A 217 -8.03 -11.95 11.42
C GLY A 217 -7.89 -11.19 12.74
N ASP A 218 -7.83 -11.99 13.81
CA ASP A 218 -7.64 -11.51 15.17
C ASP A 218 -6.15 -11.36 15.52
N PRO A 219 -5.78 -10.40 16.39
CA PRO A 219 -4.39 -10.22 16.80
C PRO A 219 -3.78 -11.50 17.38
N GLN A 220 -2.52 -11.77 17.03
CA GLN A 220 -1.72 -12.90 17.50
C GLN A 220 -0.50 -12.40 18.29
N PRO A 221 -0.02 -13.17 19.29
CA PRO A 221 1.27 -12.92 19.92
C PRO A 221 2.43 -13.01 18.92
N LEU A 222 3.45 -12.17 19.09
CA LEU A 222 4.68 -12.12 18.27
C LEU A 222 5.93 -12.45 19.07
#